data_AF-A0A7J5UVZ9-F1
#
_entry.id   AF-A0A7J5UVZ9-F1
#
_cell.length_a   1.000
_cell.length_b   1.000
_cell.length_c   1.000
_cell.angle_alpha   90.00
_cell.angle_beta   90.00
_cell.angle_gamma   90.00
#
_symmetry.space_group_name_H-M   'P 1'
#
loop_
_entity.id
_entity.type
_entity.pdbx_description
1 polymer ?
#
loop_
_entity_poly.entity_id
_entity_poly.type
_entity_poly.pdbx_seq_one_letter_code
_entity_poly.pdbx_strand_id
1 'polypeptide(L)'
;MKCTNCQGEWTAPANKSLSKCPFCQADMLQMLNEKAEVLSTDVILGNMLQAYGTVLLQNQQRLAAMISDLFAHDHKTKRLLLLSVRENIPTQLAALSTTDKNERYTHILDMQHRLADEAFLKEEIVQQMVKNWTTALGWEHEDADEPFEKDLHEGLNGFKNANGEMITQSKYNDAWPFSEGLSRVKLNGKFGYINQQGNETIPLIYTNASDFSEGIAIVGRNGKFGYLDIQGKEMIPLKYDMASDFKEGLARVRLNGKYGFFDKKGKLGIILKYEYAEDFNKGLSLVVFNGKRGYIDKRGNWVKDANDE
;
A
#
# COMPACT_ATOMS: atom_id res chain seq x y z
N MET A 1 -2.11 -14.65 30.76
CA MET A 1 -3.32 -14.34 29.96
C MET A 1 -4.45 -14.00 30.91
N LYS A 2 -5.27 -12.99 30.60
CA LYS A 2 -6.42 -12.57 31.40
C LYS A 2 -7.70 -12.79 30.61
N CYS A 3 -8.68 -13.49 31.20
CA CYS A 3 -9.96 -13.75 30.54
C CYS A 3 -10.82 -12.48 30.56
N THR A 4 -11.33 -12.02 29.42
CA THR A 4 -12.21 -10.86 29.35
C THR A 4 -13.58 -11.12 29.99
N ASN A 5 -14.04 -12.38 30.00
CA ASN A 5 -15.31 -12.78 30.60
C ASN A 5 -15.24 -12.89 32.14
N CYS A 6 -14.25 -13.63 32.66
CA CYS A 6 -14.18 -13.94 34.09
C CYS A 6 -13.03 -13.25 34.85
N GLN A 7 -12.23 -12.44 34.16
CA GLN A 7 -11.04 -11.74 34.69
C GLN A 7 -9.96 -12.65 35.29
N GLY A 8 -10.11 -13.97 35.15
CA GLY A 8 -9.16 -14.96 35.65
C GLY A 8 -7.84 -14.90 34.88
N GLU A 9 -6.73 -14.95 35.62
CA GLU A 9 -5.38 -14.89 35.08
C GLU A 9 -4.72 -16.27 35.13
N TRP A 10 -4.10 -16.70 34.02
CA TRP A 10 -3.33 -17.94 33.99
C TRP A 10 -2.11 -17.85 33.08
N THR A 11 -1.14 -18.70 33.37
CA THR A 11 -0.04 -19.08 32.48
C THR A 11 -0.49 -20.24 31.61
N ALA A 12 -0.47 -20.06 30.30
CA ALA A 12 -0.92 -21.10 29.38
C ALA A 12 0.11 -22.23 29.30
N PRO A 13 -0.30 -23.52 29.42
CA PRO A 13 0.61 -24.64 29.22
C PRO A 13 1.14 -24.65 27.78
N ALA A 14 2.38 -25.13 27.59
CA ALA A 14 3.08 -25.10 26.31
C ALA A 14 2.33 -25.82 25.17
N ASN A 15 1.54 -26.86 25.48
CA ASN A 15 0.96 -27.78 24.49
C ASN A 15 -0.59 -27.89 24.54
N LYS A 16 -1.32 -26.82 24.94
CA LYS A 16 -2.80 -26.81 24.88
C LYS A 16 -3.36 -25.68 24.02
N SER A 17 -4.44 -26.00 23.29
CA SER A 17 -5.28 -25.04 22.57
C SER A 17 -5.78 -23.95 23.53
N LEU A 18 -5.69 -22.69 23.11
CA LEU A 18 -6.20 -21.53 23.84
C LEU A 18 -7.67 -21.26 23.55
N SER A 19 -8.37 -22.17 22.88
CA SER A 19 -9.75 -21.91 22.50
C SER A 19 -10.67 -21.73 23.70
N LYS A 20 -10.36 -22.29 24.88
CA LYS A 20 -11.23 -22.18 26.07
C LYS A 20 -10.51 -21.64 27.30
N CYS A 21 -11.16 -20.74 28.01
CA CYS A 21 -10.70 -20.25 29.31
C CYS A 21 -10.69 -21.41 30.33
N PRO A 22 -9.59 -21.66 31.05
CA PRO A 22 -9.52 -22.76 32.01
C PRO A 22 -10.45 -22.58 33.22
N PHE A 23 -10.85 -21.33 33.52
CA PHE A 23 -11.69 -21.01 34.66
C PHE A 23 -13.19 -21.05 34.33
N CYS A 24 -13.60 -20.33 33.28
CA CYS A 24 -15.02 -20.18 32.93
C CYS A 24 -15.44 -20.99 31.71
N GLN A 25 -14.53 -21.75 31.09
CA GLN A 25 -14.74 -22.56 29.88
C GLN A 25 -15.26 -21.78 28.66
N ALA A 26 -15.31 -20.45 28.75
CA ALA A 26 -15.72 -19.58 27.65
C ALA A 26 -14.79 -19.81 26.47
N ASP A 27 -15.40 -20.02 25.30
CA ASP A 27 -14.65 -20.17 24.07
C ASP A 27 -14.12 -18.80 23.64
N MET A 28 -12.83 -18.58 23.87
CA MET A 28 -12.16 -17.33 23.59
C MET A 28 -12.09 -17.05 22.09
N LEU A 29 -12.17 -18.08 21.24
CA LEU A 29 -12.32 -17.91 19.80
C LEU A 29 -13.74 -17.46 19.48
N GLN A 30 -14.76 -18.04 20.12
CA GLN A 30 -16.16 -17.61 19.93
C GLN A 30 -16.39 -16.14 20.28
N MET A 31 -15.75 -15.61 21.33
CA MET A 31 -15.83 -14.19 21.71
C MET A 31 -15.20 -13.24 20.67
N LEU A 32 -14.18 -13.70 19.95
CA LEU A 32 -13.58 -12.98 18.81
C LEU A 32 -14.41 -13.17 17.53
N ASN A 33 -15.08 -14.32 17.39
CA ASN A 33 -15.82 -14.73 16.20
C ASN A 33 -17.25 -14.13 16.13
N GLU A 34 -17.91 -13.90 17.28
CA GLU A 34 -19.24 -13.24 17.34
C GLU A 34 -19.24 -11.80 16.79
N LYS A 35 -18.05 -11.22 16.56
CA LYS A 35 -17.87 -9.93 15.86
C LYS A 35 -17.16 -10.06 14.50
N ALA A 36 -16.66 -11.25 14.14
CA ALA A 36 -15.79 -11.44 12.98
C ALA A 36 -16.52 -11.38 11.63
N GLU A 37 -17.82 -11.66 11.57
CA GLU A 37 -18.59 -11.56 10.31
C GLU A 37 -18.63 -10.14 9.72
N VAL A 38 -18.22 -9.11 10.49
CA VAL A 38 -18.23 -7.70 10.08
C VAL A 38 -16.83 -7.05 10.11
N LEU A 39 -15.81 -7.71 10.67
CA LEU A 39 -14.48 -7.12 10.88
C LEU A 39 -13.48 -7.54 9.79
N SER A 40 -12.57 -6.64 9.42
CA SER A 40 -11.49 -6.92 8.48
C SER A 40 -10.42 -7.83 9.10
N THR A 41 -9.68 -8.55 8.24
CA THR A 41 -8.65 -9.53 8.64
C THR A 41 -7.60 -8.93 9.59
N ASP A 42 -7.14 -7.73 9.30
CA ASP A 42 -6.16 -6.97 10.06
C ASP A 42 -6.68 -6.59 11.46
N VAL A 43 -7.96 -6.23 11.60
CA VAL A 43 -8.57 -5.94 12.90
C VAL A 43 -8.67 -7.20 13.76
N ILE A 44 -9.04 -8.34 13.15
CA ILE A 44 -9.08 -9.63 13.86
C ILE A 44 -7.67 -10.00 14.34
N LEU A 45 -6.66 -9.91 13.46
CA LEU A 45 -5.26 -10.16 13.82
C LEU A 45 -4.76 -9.21 14.91
N GLY A 46 -5.05 -7.91 14.81
CA GLY A 46 -4.63 -6.91 15.78
C GLY A 46 -5.20 -7.15 17.18
N ASN A 47 -6.50 -7.45 17.28
CA ASN A 47 -7.13 -7.81 18.55
C ASN A 47 -6.47 -9.03 19.20
N MET A 48 -6.08 -10.03 18.40
CA MET A 48 -5.37 -11.21 18.89
C MET A 48 -3.96 -10.91 19.39
N LEU A 49 -3.22 -10.08 18.65
CA LEU A 49 -1.87 -9.67 19.04
C LEU A 49 -1.90 -8.80 20.31
N GLN A 50 -2.89 -7.92 20.45
CA GLN A 50 -3.06 -7.15 21.69
C GLN A 50 -3.38 -8.04 22.89
N ALA A 51 -4.22 -9.06 22.70
CA ALA A 51 -4.60 -9.96 23.80
C ALA A 51 -3.46 -10.94 24.17
N TYR A 52 -2.68 -11.42 23.18
CA TYR A 52 -1.84 -12.61 23.33
C TYR A 52 -0.47 -12.56 22.61
N GLY A 53 -0.06 -11.39 22.11
CA GLY A 53 1.02 -11.21 21.13
C GLY A 53 2.35 -11.85 21.51
N THR A 54 2.85 -11.67 22.73
CA THR A 54 4.14 -12.23 23.15
C THR A 54 4.15 -13.77 23.15
N VAL A 55 3.03 -14.41 23.47
CA VAL A 55 2.92 -15.88 23.53
C VAL A 55 2.64 -16.48 22.16
N LEU A 56 1.88 -15.78 21.31
CA LEU A 56 1.52 -16.26 19.97
C LEU A 56 2.68 -16.12 18.97
N LEU A 57 3.41 -15.00 19.01
CA LEU A 57 4.50 -14.71 18.08
C LEU A 57 5.75 -15.57 18.33
N GLN A 58 5.84 -16.18 19.52
CA GLN A 58 6.91 -17.12 19.90
C GLN A 58 6.57 -18.59 19.59
N ASN A 59 5.35 -18.92 19.17
CA ASN A 59 4.94 -20.29 18.89
C ASN A 59 4.10 -20.39 17.61
N GLN A 60 4.77 -20.73 16.51
CA GLN A 60 4.16 -20.80 15.17
C GLN A 60 3.11 -21.89 15.02
N GLN A 61 3.30 -23.06 15.66
CA GLN A 61 2.29 -24.13 15.62
C GLN A 61 0.98 -23.65 16.25
N ARG A 62 1.09 -22.91 17.36
CA ARG A 62 -0.06 -22.34 18.06
C ARG A 62 -0.75 -21.26 17.23
N LEU A 63 0.04 -20.37 16.63
CA LEU A 63 -0.47 -19.31 15.76
C LEU A 63 -1.19 -19.89 14.53
N ALA A 64 -0.61 -20.91 13.91
CA ALA A 64 -1.20 -21.60 12.76
C ALA A 64 -2.51 -22.33 13.12
N ALA A 65 -2.56 -23.04 14.24
CA ALA A 65 -3.79 -23.70 14.70
C ALA A 65 -4.93 -22.67 14.91
N MET A 66 -4.61 -21.56 15.58
CA MET A 66 -5.57 -20.48 15.83
C MET A 66 -6.08 -19.84 14.53
N ILE A 67 -5.20 -19.54 13.58
CA ILE A 67 -5.58 -19.03 12.25
C ILE A 67 -6.46 -20.04 11.51
N SER A 68 -6.15 -21.33 11.60
CA SER A 68 -6.93 -22.39 10.94
C SER A 68 -8.37 -22.44 11.43
N ASP A 69 -8.59 -22.20 12.72
CA ASP A 69 -9.91 -22.20 13.36
C ASP A 69 -10.68 -20.91 13.08
N LEU A 70 -10.04 -19.74 13.19
CA LEU A 70 -10.69 -18.44 12.98
C LEU A 70 -11.13 -18.21 11.54
N PHE A 71 -10.32 -18.65 10.59
CA PHE A 71 -10.60 -18.49 9.16
C PHE A 71 -11.11 -19.81 8.55
N ALA A 72 -11.83 -20.63 9.32
CA ALA A 72 -12.36 -21.92 8.86
C ALA A 72 -13.23 -21.79 7.60
N HIS A 73 -13.94 -20.67 7.45
CA HIS A 73 -14.84 -20.38 6.33
C HIS A 73 -14.25 -19.45 5.26
N ASP A 74 -13.09 -18.81 5.50
CA ASP A 74 -12.38 -17.99 4.52
C ASP A 74 -11.07 -18.68 4.08
N HIS A 75 -11.21 -19.59 3.12
CA HIS A 75 -10.10 -20.40 2.62
C HIS A 75 -8.96 -19.58 2.00
N LYS A 76 -9.27 -18.44 1.37
CA LYS A 76 -8.26 -17.61 0.68
C LYS A 76 -7.39 -16.90 1.70
N THR A 77 -8.00 -16.22 2.65
CA THR A 77 -7.30 -15.50 3.73
C THR A 77 -6.57 -16.47 4.64
N LYS A 78 -7.22 -17.58 5.02
CA LYS A 78 -6.59 -18.66 5.80
C LYS A 78 -5.30 -19.16 5.16
N ARG A 79 -5.32 -19.47 3.86
CA ARG A 79 -4.14 -19.97 3.14
C ARG A 79 -2.99 -18.94 3.18
N LEU A 80 -3.30 -17.67 2.98
CA LEU A 80 -2.31 -16.59 2.98
C LEU A 80 -1.67 -16.39 4.37
N LEU A 81 -2.49 -16.39 5.42
CA LEU A 81 -2.02 -16.23 6.80
C LEU A 81 -1.20 -17.43 7.27
N LEU A 82 -1.64 -18.66 6.96
CA LEU A 82 -0.88 -19.87 7.28
C LEU A 82 0.47 -19.90 6.56
N LEU A 83 0.51 -19.47 5.30
CA LEU A 83 1.77 -19.31 4.58
C LEU A 83 2.66 -18.26 5.26
N SER A 84 2.09 -17.16 5.74
CA SER A 84 2.85 -16.11 6.43
C SER A 84 3.50 -16.63 7.71
N VAL A 85 2.79 -17.46 8.46
CA VAL A 85 3.32 -18.11 9.67
C VAL A 85 4.43 -19.09 9.32
N ARG A 86 4.27 -19.88 8.26
CA ARG A 86 5.28 -20.82 7.78
C ARG A 86 6.58 -20.12 7.39
N GLU A 87 6.48 -18.95 6.75
CA GLU A 87 7.63 -18.13 6.36
C GLU A 87 8.16 -17.24 7.51
N ASN A 88 7.74 -17.51 8.76
CA ASN A 88 8.18 -16.82 9.97
C ASN A 88 7.93 -15.30 10.00
N ILE A 89 7.11 -14.77 9.10
CA ILE A 89 6.86 -13.32 8.95
C ILE A 89 6.43 -12.67 10.27
N PRO A 90 5.47 -13.23 11.04
CA PRO A 90 5.02 -12.57 12.27
C PRO A 90 6.15 -12.42 13.30
N THR A 91 6.99 -13.45 13.43
CA THR A 91 8.12 -13.45 14.36
C THR A 91 9.21 -12.48 13.92
N GLN A 92 9.52 -12.43 12.63
CA GLN A 92 10.48 -11.49 12.06
C GLN A 92 10.02 -10.04 12.27
N LEU A 93 8.74 -9.75 12.02
CA LEU A 93 8.18 -8.43 12.30
C LEU A 93 8.19 -8.12 13.80
N ALA A 94 7.78 -9.05 14.67
CA ALA A 94 7.78 -8.84 16.12
C ALA A 94 9.15 -8.41 16.67
N ALA A 95 10.24 -8.94 16.10
CA ALA A 95 11.60 -8.60 16.48
C ALA A 95 11.95 -7.11 16.21
N LEU A 96 11.25 -6.45 15.29
CA LEU A 96 11.45 -5.04 14.94
C LEU A 96 10.59 -4.08 15.77
N SER A 97 9.83 -4.58 16.75
CA SER A 97 8.89 -3.77 17.54
C SER A 97 9.54 -2.65 18.35
N THR A 98 10.81 -2.80 18.72
CA THR A 98 11.61 -1.79 19.43
C THR A 98 12.53 -0.98 18.51
N THR A 99 12.60 -1.34 17.24
CA THR A 99 13.40 -0.65 16.22
C THR A 99 12.75 0.69 15.84
N ASP A 100 13.56 1.70 15.53
CA ASP A 100 13.07 2.99 15.03
C ASP A 100 12.19 2.84 13.78
N LYS A 101 11.23 3.75 13.57
CA LYS A 101 10.26 3.68 12.46
C LYS A 101 10.95 3.55 11.09
N ASN A 102 12.04 4.30 10.86
CA ASN A 102 12.73 4.33 9.57
C ASN A 102 13.57 3.07 9.33
N GLU A 103 14.29 2.63 10.37
CA GLU A 103 15.09 1.41 10.31
C GLU A 103 14.19 0.15 10.17
N ARG A 104 13.04 0.14 10.88
CA ARG A 104 12.02 -0.90 10.76
C ARG A 104 11.49 -1.02 9.34
N TYR A 105 11.25 0.10 8.64
CA TYR A 105 10.78 0.08 7.25
C TYR A 105 11.79 -0.59 6.31
N THR A 106 13.07 -0.22 6.42
CA THR A 106 14.17 -0.84 5.65
C THR A 106 14.25 -2.35 5.88
N HIS A 107 14.15 -2.79 7.13
CA HIS A 107 14.13 -4.22 7.46
C HIS A 107 12.92 -4.95 6.87
N ILE A 108 11.76 -4.30 6.81
CA ILE A 108 10.55 -4.88 6.22
C ILE A 108 10.72 -5.06 4.70
N LEU A 109 11.24 -4.05 3.99
CA LEU A 109 11.48 -4.15 2.55
C LEU A 109 12.48 -5.26 2.20
N ASP A 110 13.60 -5.30 2.92
CA ASP A 110 14.63 -6.32 2.75
C ASP A 110 14.09 -7.73 3.04
N MET A 111 13.25 -7.87 4.08
CA MET A 111 12.52 -9.11 4.35
C MET A 111 11.58 -9.49 3.20
N GLN A 112 10.82 -8.54 2.62
CA GLN A 112 9.92 -8.82 1.50
C GLN A 112 10.67 -9.34 0.26
N HIS A 113 11.79 -8.71 -0.10
CA HIS A 113 12.60 -9.16 -1.24
C HIS A 113 13.16 -10.57 -1.00
N ARG A 114 13.77 -10.83 0.16
CA ARG A 114 14.27 -12.17 0.50
C ARG A 114 13.17 -13.23 0.44
N LEU A 115 12.00 -12.94 1.00
CA LEU A 115 10.89 -13.90 1.03
C LEU A 115 10.33 -14.19 -0.36
N ALA A 116 10.29 -13.20 -1.25
CA ALA A 116 9.86 -13.42 -2.64
C ALA A 116 10.82 -14.38 -3.36
N ASP A 117 12.12 -14.20 -3.14
CA ASP A 117 13.17 -15.01 -3.77
C ASP A 117 13.27 -16.42 -3.17
N GLU A 118 13.30 -16.55 -1.84
CA GLU A 118 13.51 -17.82 -1.13
C GLU A 118 12.28 -18.73 -1.18
N ALA A 119 11.08 -18.17 -1.10
CA ALA A 119 9.83 -18.94 -1.08
C ALA A 119 9.22 -19.14 -2.48
N PHE A 120 9.86 -18.62 -3.54
CA PHE A 120 9.36 -18.59 -4.92
C PHE A 120 7.92 -18.04 -5.02
N LEU A 121 7.63 -17.02 -4.20
CA LEU A 121 6.32 -16.39 -4.14
C LEU A 121 6.31 -15.15 -5.03
N LYS A 122 5.15 -14.87 -5.65
CA LYS A 122 4.96 -13.59 -6.33
C LYS A 122 5.08 -12.46 -5.31
N GLU A 123 5.75 -11.39 -5.70
CA GLU A 123 5.97 -10.20 -4.88
C GLU A 123 4.65 -9.65 -4.28
N GLU A 124 3.59 -9.59 -5.08
CA GLU A 124 2.24 -9.20 -4.64
C GLU A 124 1.70 -10.03 -3.47
N ILE A 125 2.02 -11.33 -3.44
CA ILE A 125 1.59 -12.25 -2.37
C ILE A 125 2.37 -11.93 -1.10
N VAL A 126 3.69 -11.73 -1.20
CA VAL A 126 4.56 -11.39 -0.07
C VAL A 126 4.19 -10.02 0.50
N GLN A 127 3.94 -9.03 -0.35
CA GLN A 127 3.49 -7.70 0.05
C GLN A 127 2.17 -7.79 0.84
N GLN A 128 1.20 -8.57 0.36
CA GLN A 128 -0.07 -8.76 1.07
C GLN A 128 0.12 -9.51 2.40
N MET A 129 0.99 -10.52 2.45
CA MET A 129 1.32 -11.24 3.68
C MET A 129 1.88 -10.28 4.72
N VAL A 130 2.91 -9.51 4.37
CA VAL A 130 3.55 -8.56 5.28
C VAL A 130 2.58 -7.45 5.71
N LYS A 131 1.81 -6.88 4.76
CA LYS A 131 0.81 -5.85 5.05
C LYS A 131 -0.21 -6.29 6.10
N ASN A 132 -0.72 -7.52 6.00
CA ASN A 132 -1.67 -8.03 6.99
C ASN A 132 -1.12 -7.99 8.42
N TRP A 133 0.18 -8.26 8.58
CA TRP A 133 0.84 -8.29 9.88
C TRP A 133 1.30 -6.91 10.35
N THR A 134 1.80 -6.05 9.46
CA THR A 134 2.18 -4.68 9.83
C THR A 134 0.97 -3.86 10.27
N THR A 135 -0.16 -3.97 9.56
CA THR A 135 -1.42 -3.35 9.99
C THR A 135 -1.91 -3.93 11.31
N ALA A 136 -1.85 -5.25 11.50
CA ALA A 136 -2.24 -5.89 12.77
C ALA A 136 -1.35 -5.46 13.96
N LEU A 137 -0.09 -5.12 13.71
CA LEU A 137 0.83 -4.59 14.71
C LEU A 137 0.63 -3.08 14.99
N GLY A 138 -0.33 -2.44 14.33
CA GLY A 138 -0.58 -1.00 14.44
C GLY A 138 0.51 -0.15 13.77
N TRP A 139 1.24 -0.73 12.81
CA TRP A 139 2.22 -0.01 12.01
C TRP A 139 1.52 0.47 10.75
N GLU A 140 0.66 1.47 10.92
CA GLU A 140 0.06 2.14 9.78
C GLU A 140 1.16 2.86 8.99
N HIS A 141 1.13 2.73 7.67
CA HIS A 141 1.86 3.62 6.76
C HIS A 141 1.18 5.00 6.80
N GLU A 142 1.15 5.66 7.96
CA GLU A 142 1.03 7.10 8.00
C GLU A 142 2.33 7.63 7.46
N ASP A 143 2.26 8.18 6.24
CA ASP A 143 3.23 9.06 5.58
C ASP A 143 4.46 9.27 6.45
N ALA A 144 5.40 8.33 6.39
CA ALA A 144 6.65 8.51 7.10
C ALA A 144 7.34 9.66 6.37
N ASP A 145 7.47 10.81 7.03
CA ASP A 145 8.45 11.82 6.66
C ASP A 145 9.80 11.10 6.55
N GLU A 146 10.21 10.75 5.34
CA GLU A 146 11.39 9.91 5.10
C GLU A 146 12.68 10.70 5.38
N PRO A 147 13.69 10.10 6.03
CA PRO A 147 14.87 10.78 6.58
C PRO A 147 15.95 11.09 5.53
N PHE A 148 15.59 11.39 4.28
CA PHE A 148 16.54 11.61 3.19
C PHE A 148 16.63 13.09 2.82
N GLU A 149 17.76 13.72 3.14
CA GLU A 149 18.06 15.09 2.73
C GLU A 149 18.70 15.12 1.32
N LYS A 150 18.25 16.08 0.50
CA LYS A 150 18.77 16.32 -0.85
C LYS A 150 20.15 16.97 -0.78
N ASP A 151 21.16 16.35 -1.38
CA ASP A 151 22.50 16.92 -1.47
C ASP A 151 22.66 17.76 -2.75
N LEU A 152 22.90 19.07 -2.57
CA LEU A 152 23.11 20.04 -3.65
C LEU A 152 24.62 20.30 -3.80
N HIS A 153 25.30 19.58 -4.69
CA HIS A 153 26.65 19.95 -5.14
C HIS A 153 26.63 20.31 -6.63
N GLU A 154 27.50 21.25 -7.01
CA GLU A 154 27.52 21.97 -8.29
C GLU A 154 27.08 21.14 -9.51
N GLY A 155 25.82 21.32 -9.90
CA GLY A 155 25.24 20.85 -11.16
C GLY A 155 24.56 19.49 -11.15
N LEU A 156 24.73 18.64 -10.13
CA LEU A 156 24.16 17.29 -10.09
C LEU A 156 23.67 16.90 -8.68
N ASN A 157 22.47 16.33 -8.60
CA ASN A 157 21.81 15.90 -7.37
C ASN A 157 22.08 14.40 -7.09
N GLY A 158 22.26 14.08 -5.80
CA GLY A 158 22.37 12.73 -5.26
C GLY A 158 21.60 12.57 -3.95
N PHE A 159 21.50 11.35 -3.44
CA PHE A 159 20.90 11.06 -2.12
C PHE A 159 21.99 10.67 -1.12
N LYS A 160 21.85 11.19 0.11
CA LYS A 160 22.60 10.75 1.29
C LYS A 160 21.63 10.12 2.28
N ASN A 161 22.06 9.08 3.00
CA ASN A 161 21.32 8.60 4.16
C ASN A 161 21.52 9.54 5.36
N ALA A 162 20.79 9.29 6.46
CA ALA A 162 20.87 10.09 7.68
C ALA A 162 22.26 10.12 8.33
N ASN A 163 23.15 9.17 7.98
CA ASN A 163 24.54 9.13 8.44
C ASN A 163 25.50 9.91 7.53
N GLY A 164 24.99 10.55 6.47
CA GLY A 164 25.77 11.27 5.47
C GLY A 164 26.43 10.38 4.41
N GLU A 165 26.14 9.07 4.38
CA GLU A 165 26.66 8.15 3.38
C GLU A 165 25.92 8.33 2.06
N MET A 166 26.68 8.37 0.96
CA MET A 166 26.13 8.54 -0.39
C MET A 166 25.39 7.27 -0.84
N ILE A 167 24.08 7.37 -1.07
CA ILE A 167 23.23 6.30 -1.64
C ILE A 167 23.41 6.23 -3.15
N THR A 168 23.51 7.38 -3.81
CA THR A 168 23.84 7.47 -5.24
C THR A 168 24.82 8.60 -5.46
N GLN A 169 25.85 8.38 -6.28
CA GLN A 169 26.70 9.46 -6.75
C GLN A 169 25.84 10.54 -7.43
N SER A 170 26.23 11.80 -7.25
CA SER A 170 25.61 12.98 -7.87
C SER A 170 25.77 12.93 -9.40
N LYS A 171 24.95 12.11 -10.07
CA LYS A 171 24.94 11.96 -11.53
C LYS A 171 23.67 12.49 -12.18
N TYR A 172 22.61 12.75 -11.43
CA TYR A 172 21.34 13.22 -11.95
C TYR A 172 21.30 14.74 -11.98
N ASN A 173 20.69 15.34 -13.01
CA ASN A 173 20.46 16.78 -13.02
C ASN A 173 19.47 17.18 -11.94
N ASP A 174 18.39 16.43 -11.78
CA ASP A 174 17.38 16.65 -10.76
C ASP A 174 17.03 15.34 -10.04
N ALA A 175 16.79 15.45 -8.73
CA ALA A 175 16.30 14.36 -7.90
C ALA A 175 15.28 14.91 -6.90
N TRP A 176 14.24 14.12 -6.61
CA TRP A 176 13.14 14.45 -5.69
C TRP A 176 13.10 13.48 -4.52
N PRO A 177 12.50 13.83 -3.37
CA PRO A 177 12.37 12.90 -2.25
C PRO A 177 11.80 11.55 -2.66
N PHE A 178 12.20 10.51 -1.93
CA PHE A 178 11.59 9.20 -2.07
C PHE A 178 10.11 9.26 -1.68
N SER A 179 9.30 8.50 -2.41
CA SER A 179 7.89 8.30 -2.13
C SER A 179 7.55 6.85 -2.49
N GLU A 180 6.99 6.12 -1.52
CA GLU A 180 6.69 4.68 -1.66
C GLU A 180 7.90 3.85 -2.07
N GLY A 181 9.08 4.19 -1.54
CA GLY A 181 10.34 3.49 -1.79
C GLY A 181 11.03 3.84 -3.12
N LEU A 182 10.46 4.71 -3.95
CA LEU A 182 11.04 5.17 -5.21
C LEU A 182 11.22 6.68 -5.25
N SER A 183 12.32 7.13 -5.85
CA SER A 183 12.55 8.54 -6.14
C SER A 183 12.54 8.76 -7.64
N ARG A 184 11.79 9.76 -8.12
CA ARG A 184 11.96 10.23 -9.50
C ARG A 184 13.28 11.00 -9.61
N VAL A 185 14.01 10.67 -10.65
CA VAL A 185 15.28 11.32 -10.99
C VAL A 185 15.26 11.75 -12.44
N LYS A 186 16.05 12.76 -12.77
CA LYS A 186 16.15 13.30 -14.11
C LYS A 186 17.60 13.39 -14.55
N LEU A 187 17.87 12.84 -15.73
CA LEU A 187 19.17 12.93 -16.39
C LEU A 187 18.95 13.30 -17.86
N ASN A 188 19.69 14.29 -18.36
CA ASN A 188 19.63 14.73 -19.76
C ASN A 188 18.20 15.04 -20.24
N GLY A 189 17.40 15.65 -19.37
CA GLY A 189 16.01 15.99 -19.68
C GLY A 189 15.02 14.82 -19.62
N LYS A 190 15.47 13.61 -19.24
CA LYS A 190 14.62 12.42 -19.13
C LYS A 190 14.44 11.98 -17.69
N PHE A 191 13.21 11.64 -17.35
CA PHE A 191 12.82 11.13 -16.05
C PHE A 191 12.80 9.60 -16.04
N GLY A 192 13.18 9.04 -14.90
CA GLY A 192 13.04 7.65 -14.51
C GLY A 192 12.95 7.57 -12.99
N TYR A 193 13.07 6.37 -12.43
CA TYR A 193 12.98 6.16 -10.99
C TYR A 193 14.11 5.28 -10.49
N ILE A 194 14.59 5.62 -9.30
CA ILE A 194 15.56 4.83 -8.55
C ILE A 194 14.94 4.33 -7.25
N ASN A 195 15.45 3.22 -6.74
CA ASN A 195 15.15 2.77 -5.38
C ASN A 195 16.09 3.39 -4.35
N GLN A 196 15.84 3.10 -3.08
CA GLN A 196 16.62 3.57 -1.93
C GLN A 196 18.08 3.06 -1.90
N GLN A 197 18.45 2.12 -2.78
CA GLN A 197 19.84 1.68 -2.98
C GLN A 197 20.52 2.44 -4.12
N GLY A 198 19.84 3.42 -4.73
CA GLY A 198 20.34 4.18 -5.87
C GLY A 198 20.23 3.47 -7.21
N ASN A 199 19.64 2.27 -7.25
CA ASN A 199 19.49 1.49 -8.47
C ASN A 199 18.33 2.03 -9.30
N GLU A 200 18.55 2.21 -10.60
CA GLU A 200 17.51 2.57 -11.57
C GLU A 200 16.53 1.40 -11.73
N THR A 201 15.33 1.54 -11.16
CA THR A 201 14.25 0.53 -11.25
C THR A 201 13.34 0.79 -12.44
N ILE A 202 13.16 2.06 -12.82
CA ILE A 202 12.38 2.47 -13.97
C ILE A 202 13.27 3.35 -14.86
N PRO A 203 13.45 2.99 -16.14
CA PRO A 203 14.46 3.61 -16.98
C PRO A 203 14.18 5.09 -17.26
N LEU A 204 15.24 5.89 -17.43
CA LEU A 204 15.17 7.33 -17.69
C LEU A 204 14.78 7.64 -19.14
N ILE A 205 13.54 7.34 -19.51
CA ILE A 205 13.01 7.48 -20.88
C ILE A 205 11.85 8.46 -21.00
N TYR A 206 11.31 8.93 -19.87
CA TYR A 206 10.11 9.77 -19.81
C TYR A 206 10.46 11.25 -19.92
N THR A 207 9.57 12.06 -20.51
CA THR A 207 9.70 13.53 -20.53
C THR A 207 9.05 14.18 -19.32
N ASN A 208 8.13 13.48 -18.65
CA ASN A 208 7.45 13.91 -17.43
C ASN A 208 7.28 12.71 -16.50
N ALA A 209 7.32 12.94 -15.19
CA ALA A 209 7.11 11.95 -14.15
C ALA A 209 6.57 12.64 -12.89
N SER A 210 5.53 12.08 -12.25
CA SER A 210 5.12 12.44 -10.89
C SER A 210 5.83 11.58 -9.85
N ASP A 211 5.73 11.96 -8.59
CA ASP A 211 6.06 11.05 -7.50
C ASP A 211 5.06 9.88 -7.47
N PHE A 212 5.47 8.75 -6.89
CA PHE A 212 4.56 7.62 -6.66
C PHE A 212 3.58 7.98 -5.56
N SER A 213 2.33 7.59 -5.74
CA SER A 213 1.29 7.71 -4.71
C SER A 213 0.25 6.63 -4.92
N GLU A 214 -0.06 5.90 -3.85
CA GLU A 214 -0.95 4.75 -3.83
C GLU A 214 -0.54 3.64 -4.81
N GLY A 215 0.77 3.47 -5.01
CA GLY A 215 1.38 2.48 -5.90
C GLY A 215 1.41 2.89 -7.37
N ILE A 216 1.09 4.15 -7.69
CA ILE A 216 0.92 4.62 -9.08
C ILE A 216 1.70 5.92 -9.29
N ALA A 217 2.32 6.07 -10.46
CA ALA A 217 2.89 7.34 -10.91
C ALA A 217 2.43 7.70 -12.32
N ILE A 218 2.23 9.00 -12.56
CA ILE A 218 1.95 9.55 -13.88
C ILE A 218 3.28 9.71 -14.61
N VAL A 219 3.36 9.18 -15.82
CA VAL A 219 4.51 9.38 -16.70
C VAL A 219 4.08 9.91 -18.05
N GLY A 220 4.94 10.72 -18.65
CA GLY A 220 4.75 11.28 -19.98
C GLY A 220 5.89 10.91 -20.90
N ARG A 221 5.60 10.53 -22.15
CA ARG A 221 6.59 10.34 -23.21
C ARG A 221 5.99 10.79 -24.54
N ASN A 222 6.76 11.56 -25.32
CA ASN A 222 6.34 12.07 -26.63
C ASN A 222 4.99 12.85 -26.59
N GLY A 223 4.77 13.61 -25.51
CA GLY A 223 3.53 14.38 -25.33
C GLY A 223 2.30 13.54 -24.98
N LYS A 224 2.46 12.24 -24.72
CA LYS A 224 1.40 11.35 -24.26
C LYS A 224 1.66 10.91 -22.83
N PHE A 225 0.59 10.79 -22.06
CA PHE A 225 0.59 10.45 -20.64
C PHE A 225 -0.07 9.10 -20.40
N GLY A 226 0.40 8.44 -19.34
CA GLY A 226 -0.09 7.16 -18.84
C GLY A 226 0.29 7.02 -17.37
N TYR A 227 0.07 5.82 -16.83
CA TYR A 227 0.28 5.53 -15.42
C TYR A 227 1.09 4.23 -15.28
N LEU A 228 2.13 4.26 -14.46
CA LEU A 228 2.94 3.09 -14.13
C LEU A 228 2.60 2.59 -12.72
N ASP A 229 2.74 1.29 -12.52
CA ASP A 229 2.92 0.72 -11.18
C ASP A 229 4.37 0.87 -10.70
N ILE A 230 4.63 0.50 -9.44
CA ILE A 230 5.96 0.59 -8.81
C ILE A 230 7.02 -0.29 -9.51
N GLN A 231 6.59 -1.32 -10.25
CA GLN A 231 7.48 -2.15 -11.07
C GLN A 231 7.78 -1.52 -12.44
N GLY A 232 7.21 -0.33 -12.72
CA GLY A 232 7.37 0.36 -14.00
C GLY A 232 6.51 -0.19 -15.13
N LYS A 233 5.54 -1.06 -14.84
CA LYS A 233 4.61 -1.59 -15.83
C LYS A 233 3.47 -0.60 -16.04
N GLU A 234 3.10 -0.41 -17.30
CA GLU A 234 1.98 0.45 -17.69
C GLU A 234 0.65 -0.14 -17.17
N MET A 235 0.10 0.46 -16.13
CA MET A 235 -1.28 0.18 -15.71
C MET A 235 -2.29 0.82 -16.67
N ILE A 236 -1.99 2.05 -17.10
CA ILE A 236 -2.76 2.78 -18.09
C ILE A 236 -1.79 3.23 -19.20
N PRO A 237 -2.00 2.79 -20.45
CA PRO A 237 -1.04 3.05 -21.53
C PRO A 237 -0.78 4.54 -21.79
N LEU A 238 0.45 4.86 -22.22
CA LEU A 238 0.88 6.22 -22.58
C LEU A 238 0.28 6.68 -23.92
N LYS A 239 -1.03 6.96 -23.93
CA LYS A 239 -1.75 7.42 -25.13
C LYS A 239 -2.59 8.66 -24.92
N TYR A 240 -2.71 9.13 -23.67
CA TYR A 240 -3.59 10.24 -23.31
C TYR A 240 -2.89 11.58 -23.53
N ASP A 241 -3.63 12.60 -23.95
CA ASP A 241 -3.10 13.95 -24.12
C ASP A 241 -2.88 14.67 -22.79
N MET A 242 -3.53 14.18 -21.73
CA MET A 242 -3.41 14.68 -20.36
C MET A 242 -3.84 13.58 -19.39
N ALA A 243 -3.20 13.55 -18.22
CA ALA A 243 -3.50 12.71 -17.07
C ALA A 243 -3.34 13.57 -15.80
N SER A 244 -4.26 13.44 -14.84
CA SER A 244 -4.14 14.06 -13.51
C SER A 244 -3.94 13.02 -12.42
N ASP A 245 -3.52 13.50 -11.24
CA ASP A 245 -3.44 12.69 -10.02
C ASP A 245 -4.82 12.13 -9.65
N PHE A 246 -4.82 11.03 -8.90
CA PHE A 246 -6.06 10.52 -8.35
C PHE A 246 -6.65 11.51 -7.33
N LYS A 247 -7.91 11.88 -7.54
CA LYS A 247 -8.71 12.65 -6.58
C LYS A 247 -9.95 11.83 -6.22
N GLU A 248 -10.06 11.54 -4.94
CA GLU A 248 -11.13 10.71 -4.36
C GLU A 248 -11.34 9.34 -5.04
N GLY A 249 -10.23 8.74 -5.52
CA GLY A 249 -10.21 7.43 -6.17
C GLY A 249 -10.45 7.42 -7.68
N LEU A 250 -10.55 8.60 -8.31
CA LEU A 250 -10.67 8.74 -9.75
C LEU A 250 -9.59 9.68 -10.30
N ALA A 251 -9.00 9.32 -11.44
CA ALA A 251 -8.03 10.15 -12.14
C ALA A 251 -8.61 10.62 -13.48
N ARG A 252 -8.53 11.93 -13.74
CA ARG A 252 -9.05 12.52 -14.98
C ARG A 252 -8.03 12.35 -16.08
N VAL A 253 -8.50 11.94 -17.25
CA VAL A 253 -7.68 11.81 -18.45
C VAL A 253 -8.35 12.52 -19.62
N ARG A 254 -7.55 12.94 -20.59
CA ARG A 254 -8.02 13.47 -21.86
C ARG A 254 -7.45 12.71 -23.03
N LEU A 255 -8.29 12.36 -24.00
CA LEU A 255 -7.89 11.79 -25.28
C LEU A 255 -8.71 12.41 -26.39
N ASN A 256 -8.05 12.97 -27.41
CA ASN A 256 -8.68 13.58 -28.58
C ASN A 256 -9.73 14.64 -28.20
N GLY A 257 -9.41 15.47 -27.21
CA GLY A 257 -10.30 16.54 -26.71
C GLY A 257 -11.49 16.06 -25.87
N LYS A 258 -11.58 14.75 -25.57
CA LYS A 258 -12.62 14.20 -24.70
C LYS A 258 -12.06 13.76 -23.35
N TYR A 259 -12.75 14.11 -22.29
CA TYR A 259 -12.42 13.81 -20.90
C TYR A 259 -13.19 12.59 -20.39
N GLY A 260 -12.52 11.82 -19.55
CA GLY A 260 -13.04 10.65 -18.85
C GLY A 260 -12.24 10.41 -17.57
N PHE A 261 -12.58 9.35 -16.84
CA PHE A 261 -11.97 9.05 -15.55
C PHE A 261 -11.64 7.57 -15.39
N PHE A 262 -10.43 7.31 -14.91
CA PHE A 262 -9.98 5.98 -14.49
C PHE A 262 -10.14 5.79 -13.00
N ASP A 263 -10.48 4.58 -12.58
CA ASP A 263 -10.35 4.16 -11.18
C ASP A 263 -8.90 3.73 -10.87
N LYS A 264 -8.59 3.55 -9.59
CA LYS A 264 -7.27 3.11 -9.12
C LYS A 264 -6.84 1.74 -9.68
N LYS A 265 -7.77 0.95 -10.23
CA LYS A 265 -7.49 -0.35 -10.84
C LYS A 265 -7.17 -0.23 -12.34
N GLY A 266 -7.06 0.98 -12.86
CA GLY A 266 -6.83 1.24 -14.29
C GLY A 266 -8.06 0.97 -15.16
N LYS A 267 -9.25 0.79 -14.58
CA LYS A 267 -10.49 0.64 -15.35
C LYS A 267 -11.08 2.00 -15.63
N LEU A 268 -11.51 2.22 -16.87
CA LEU A 268 -12.20 3.45 -17.27
C LEU A 268 -13.59 3.45 -16.60
N GLY A 269 -13.68 4.05 -15.41
CA GLY A 269 -14.91 4.16 -14.64
C GLY A 269 -15.92 5.07 -15.31
N ILE A 270 -15.44 6.16 -15.93
CA ILE A 270 -16.25 7.11 -16.67
C ILE A 270 -15.63 7.30 -18.06
N ILE A 271 -16.38 6.92 -19.10
CA ILE A 271 -15.90 6.92 -20.48
C ILE A 271 -15.53 8.32 -20.99
N LEU A 272 -14.61 8.37 -21.95
CA LEU A 272 -14.13 9.59 -22.61
C LEU A 272 -15.23 10.21 -23.49
N LYS A 273 -16.09 11.04 -22.91
CA LYS A 273 -17.22 11.67 -23.64
C LYS A 273 -17.40 13.16 -23.39
N TYR A 274 -16.81 13.68 -22.32
CA TYR A 274 -17.00 15.08 -21.91
C TYR A 274 -16.08 16.01 -22.68
N GLU A 275 -16.56 17.19 -23.06
CA GLU A 275 -15.75 18.23 -23.72
C GLU A 275 -14.79 18.91 -22.74
N TYR A 276 -15.18 18.93 -21.48
CA TYR A 276 -14.39 19.41 -20.35
C TYR A 276 -14.82 18.65 -19.10
N ALA A 277 -13.89 18.43 -18.18
CA ALA A 277 -14.17 17.89 -16.87
C ALA A 277 -13.18 18.48 -15.86
N GLU A 278 -13.60 18.67 -14.61
CA GLU A 278 -12.74 18.99 -13.47
C GLU A 278 -12.42 17.73 -12.66
N ASP A 279 -11.42 17.79 -11.78
CA ASP A 279 -11.16 16.69 -10.86
C ASP A 279 -12.32 16.57 -9.84
N PHE A 280 -12.52 15.38 -9.27
CA PHE A 280 -13.58 15.16 -8.29
C PHE A 280 -13.31 15.89 -6.98
N ASN A 281 -14.36 16.52 -6.43
CA ASN A 281 -14.37 17.20 -5.14
C ASN A 281 -15.73 17.02 -4.46
N LYS A 282 -15.73 16.54 -3.21
CA LYS A 282 -16.92 16.19 -2.42
C LYS A 282 -17.88 15.28 -3.19
N GLY A 283 -17.32 14.30 -3.91
CA GLY A 283 -18.08 13.30 -4.67
C GLY A 283 -18.66 13.77 -6.01
N LEU A 284 -18.40 15.01 -6.43
CA LEU A 284 -18.89 15.57 -7.68
C LEU A 284 -17.74 16.04 -8.58
N SER A 285 -17.96 16.01 -9.89
CA SER A 285 -17.09 16.63 -10.88
C SER A 285 -17.93 17.52 -11.81
N LEU A 286 -17.48 18.75 -12.05
CA LEU A 286 -18.06 19.62 -13.07
C LEU A 286 -17.65 19.10 -14.45
N VAL A 287 -18.61 18.91 -15.34
CA VAL A 287 -18.38 18.49 -16.73
C VAL A 287 -19.14 19.33 -17.73
N VAL A 288 -18.62 19.38 -18.95
CA VAL A 288 -19.32 19.88 -20.14
C VAL A 288 -19.67 18.72 -21.04
N PHE A 289 -20.95 18.56 -21.38
CA PHE A 289 -21.43 17.56 -22.32
C PHE A 289 -22.44 18.19 -23.29
N ASN A 290 -22.18 18.11 -24.59
CA ASN A 290 -23.02 18.70 -25.63
C ASN A 290 -23.31 20.20 -25.36
N GLY A 291 -22.28 20.96 -24.96
CA GLY A 291 -22.40 22.39 -24.63
C GLY A 291 -23.11 22.72 -23.31
N LYS A 292 -23.61 21.74 -22.56
CA LYS A 292 -24.22 21.95 -21.23
C LYS A 292 -23.23 21.70 -20.11
N ARG A 293 -23.25 22.55 -19.07
CA ARG A 293 -22.46 22.40 -17.85
C ARG A 293 -23.30 21.78 -16.74
N GLY A 294 -22.76 20.77 -16.07
CA GLY A 294 -23.41 20.14 -14.92
C GLY A 294 -22.45 19.32 -14.08
N TYR A 295 -22.97 18.77 -12.99
CA TYR A 295 -22.22 17.96 -12.05
C TYR A 295 -22.55 16.48 -12.26
N ILE A 296 -21.51 15.64 -12.26
CA ILE A 296 -21.65 14.18 -12.27
C ILE A 296 -21.16 13.57 -10.97
N ASP A 297 -21.75 12.44 -10.59
CA ASP A 297 -21.26 11.60 -9.50
C ASP A 297 -20.08 10.72 -9.93
N LYS A 298 -19.47 9.98 -8.98
CA LYS A 298 -18.34 9.07 -9.25
C LYS A 298 -18.68 7.87 -10.15
N ARG A 299 -19.97 7.63 -10.44
CA ARG A 299 -20.43 6.62 -11.39
C ARG A 299 -20.65 7.22 -12.79
N GLY A 300 -20.49 8.53 -12.92
CA GLY A 300 -20.70 9.28 -14.16
C GLY A 300 -22.16 9.64 -14.44
N ASN A 301 -23.03 9.54 -13.43
CA ASN A 301 -24.43 9.95 -13.56
C ASN A 301 -24.56 11.47 -13.42
N TRP A 302 -25.38 12.09 -14.27
CA TRP A 302 -25.69 13.51 -14.16
C TRP A 302 -26.55 13.77 -12.92
N VAL A 303 -26.07 14.63 -12.02
CA VAL A 303 -26.73 14.95 -10.75
C VAL A 303 -27.56 16.21 -10.87
N LYS A 304 -26.99 17.30 -11.38
CA LYS A 304 -27.68 18.58 -11.59
C LYS A 304 -26.94 19.47 -12.58
N ASP A 305 -27.66 20.42 -13.18
CA ASP A 305 -27.05 21.44 -14.02
C ASP A 305 -26.28 22.45 -13.15
N ALA A 306 -25.21 23.03 -13.71
CA ALA A 306 -24.39 24.00 -12.98
C ALA A 306 -25.06 25.36 -12.84
N ASN A 307 -26.18 25.58 -13.56
CA ASN A 307 -26.95 26.82 -13.55
C ASN A 307 -28.21 26.74 -12.66
N ASP A 308 -28.48 25.59 -12.03
CA ASP A 308 -29.55 25.46 -11.04
C ASP A 308 -28.97 25.84 -9.66
N GLU A 309 -29.24 27.07 -9.22
CA GLU A 309 -29.02 27.55 -7.84
C GLU A 309 -29.95 26.85 -6.85
#